data_AF-A0A9C6WZI9-F1
#
_entry.id   AF-A0A9C6WZI9-F1
#
_cell.length_a   1.000
_cell.length_b   1.000
_cell.length_c   1.000
_cell.angle_alpha   90.00
_cell.angle_beta   90.00
_cell.angle_gamma   90.00
#
_symmetry.space_group_name_H-M   'P 1'
#
loop_
_entity.id
_entity.type
_entity.pdbx_description
1 polymer ?
#
loop_
_entity_poly.entity_id
_entity_poly.type
_entity_poly.pdbx_seq_one_letter_code
_entity_poly.pdbx_strand_id
1 'polypeptide(L)'
;MLPPMYAQLGWFAHPIFSETGDYPPAMKERVMVNSLAEGRSRSRLPTFTPEDVALVKGSADFFALNHYSSYLATPQPDDGGRRGVTSRDNDIGVLKTKDPKWPGSAVYWLKTVPWGFRKLLVWVRDQYGNPPLYVTENGFADRGEIHDTGRQEYLMGYLEELLNAIHADGCDVRGYMTWSLLDNFEWTDGYQVLFGMHAVNFTDPARPRTPKESATLFKQLTSTRRLPTTEEKEMCLRSGICHTRRPDPRAVDTNEV
;
A
#
# COMPACT_ATOMS: atom_id res chain seq x y z
N MET A 1 -6.69 -13.19 19.90
CA MET A 1 -5.70 -13.07 18.79
C MET A 1 -5.46 -11.58 18.56
N LEU A 2 -4.22 -11.15 18.35
CA LEU A 2 -3.91 -9.75 18.02
C LEU A 2 -4.29 -9.48 16.56
N PRO A 3 -5.23 -8.55 16.27
CA PRO A 3 -5.53 -8.17 14.90
C PRO A 3 -4.24 -7.74 14.16
N PRO A 4 -3.90 -8.35 13.01
CA PRO A 4 -2.62 -8.08 12.35
C PRO A 4 -2.39 -6.61 12.01
N MET A 5 -3.46 -5.88 11.72
CA MET A 5 -3.41 -4.45 11.42
C MET A 5 -2.88 -3.63 12.59
N TYR A 6 -3.23 -3.96 13.84
CA TYR A 6 -2.73 -3.24 15.01
C TYR A 6 -1.23 -3.44 15.24
N ALA A 7 -0.68 -4.59 14.85
CA ALA A 7 0.74 -4.89 15.02
C ALA A 7 1.61 -4.49 13.83
N GLN A 8 1.01 -4.04 12.72
CA GLN A 8 1.71 -3.54 11.54
C GLN A 8 1.53 -2.03 11.40
N LEU A 9 0.33 -1.59 11.06
CA LEU A 9 0.04 -0.17 10.89
C LEU A 9 -0.23 0.50 12.24
N GLY A 10 -1.03 -0.12 13.09
CA GLY A 10 -1.42 0.44 14.39
C GLY A 10 -0.25 0.62 15.36
N TRP A 11 0.86 -0.10 15.20
CA TRP A 11 2.06 0.13 16.01
C TRP A 11 2.49 1.60 15.91
N PHE A 12 2.54 2.14 14.70
CA PHE A 12 2.95 3.53 14.47
C PHE A 12 1.76 4.51 14.44
N ALA A 13 0.65 4.08 13.86
CA ALA A 13 -0.51 4.96 13.67
C ALA A 13 -1.30 5.21 14.96
N HIS A 14 -1.45 4.22 15.84
CA HIS A 14 -2.29 4.37 17.03
C HIS A 14 -1.74 5.40 18.04
N PRO A 15 -0.42 5.46 18.32
CA PRO A 15 0.12 6.51 19.18
C PRO A 15 -0.14 7.94 18.68
N ILE A 16 -0.22 8.12 17.36
CA ILE A 16 -0.32 9.43 16.72
C ILE A 16 -1.78 9.82 16.45
N PHE A 17 -2.57 8.94 15.84
CA PHE A 17 -3.87 9.28 15.28
C PHE A 17 -5.08 8.76 16.07
N SER A 18 -4.88 7.83 17.00
CA SER A 18 -6.02 7.35 17.80
C SER A 18 -6.46 8.40 18.82
N GLU A 19 -7.73 8.32 19.23
CA GLU A 19 -8.26 9.16 20.29
C GLU A 19 -7.57 8.96 21.64
N THR A 20 -6.93 7.81 21.86
CA THR A 20 -6.30 7.48 23.15
C THR A 20 -4.79 7.67 23.16
N GLY A 21 -4.13 7.70 21.99
CA GLY A 21 -2.68 7.64 21.87
C GLY A 21 -2.13 6.27 22.32
N ASP A 22 -0.85 6.22 22.67
CA ASP A 22 -0.14 4.99 23.10
C ASP A 22 -0.22 3.84 22.07
N TYR A 23 0.47 2.72 22.34
CA TYR A 23 0.35 1.51 21.53
C TYR A 23 -1.05 0.88 21.63
N PRO A 24 -1.53 0.17 20.58
CA PRO A 24 -2.80 -0.52 20.63
C PRO A 24 -2.92 -1.45 21.85
N PRO A 25 -4.02 -1.43 22.62
CA PRO A 25 -4.17 -2.25 23.82
C PRO A 25 -3.92 -3.75 23.59
N ALA A 26 -4.48 -4.29 22.50
CA ALA A 26 -4.29 -5.69 22.12
C ALA A 26 -2.81 -6.04 21.85
N MET A 27 -2.02 -5.09 21.34
CA MET A 27 -0.59 -5.29 21.11
C MET A 27 0.17 -5.34 22.42
N LYS A 28 -0.10 -4.39 23.34
CA LYS A 28 0.51 -4.37 24.69
C LYS A 28 0.24 -5.66 25.45
N GLU A 29 -1.02 -6.09 25.47
CA GLU A 29 -1.44 -7.33 26.13
C GLU A 29 -0.73 -8.55 25.54
N ARG A 30 -0.76 -8.70 24.21
CA ARG A 30 -0.19 -9.87 23.53
C ARG A 30 1.32 -9.98 23.73
N VAL A 31 2.05 -8.88 23.60
CA VAL A 31 3.51 -8.89 23.80
C VAL A 31 3.85 -9.14 25.27
N MET A 32 3.07 -8.63 26.22
CA MET A 32 3.26 -8.93 27.64
C MET A 32 3.07 -10.43 27.93
N VAL A 33 1.94 -11.01 27.49
CA VAL A 33 1.66 -12.44 27.67
C VAL A 33 2.79 -13.31 27.11
N ASN A 34 3.24 -13.00 25.89
CA ASN A 34 4.34 -13.76 25.28
C ASN A 34 5.67 -13.55 25.99
N SER A 35 5.95 -12.33 26.48
CA SER A 35 7.18 -12.05 27.24
C SER A 35 7.23 -12.85 28.54
N LEU A 36 6.10 -12.95 29.26
CA LEU A 36 5.98 -13.77 30.47
C LEU A 36 6.12 -15.27 30.16
N ALA A 37 5.51 -15.74 29.06
CA ALA A 37 5.64 -17.12 28.60
C ALA A 37 7.08 -17.49 28.17
N GLU A 38 7.88 -16.51 27.74
CA GLU A 38 9.32 -16.62 27.49
C GLU A 38 10.17 -16.58 28.77
N GLY A 39 9.56 -16.44 29.96
CA GLY A 39 10.25 -16.36 31.25
C GLY A 39 10.86 -14.99 31.57
N ARG A 40 10.43 -13.92 30.87
CA ARG A 40 10.89 -12.56 31.15
C ARG A 40 10.11 -11.96 32.32
N SER A 41 10.78 -11.16 33.13
CA SER A 41 10.15 -10.43 34.24
C SER A 41 9.36 -9.19 33.81
N ARG A 42 9.48 -8.77 32.54
CA ARG A 42 8.80 -7.59 31.98
C ARG A 42 8.51 -7.77 30.49
N SER A 43 7.58 -6.97 29.98
CA SER A 43 7.26 -6.92 28.54
C SER A 43 8.49 -6.55 27.71
N ARG A 44 8.61 -7.14 26.52
CA ARG A 44 9.55 -6.72 25.47
C ARG A 44 9.14 -5.42 24.79
N LEU A 45 7.85 -5.07 24.80
CA LEU A 45 7.35 -3.82 24.25
C LEU A 45 7.62 -2.68 25.25
N PRO A 46 8.34 -1.61 24.85
CA PRO A 46 8.50 -0.43 25.70
C PRO A 46 7.16 0.22 26.07
N THR A 47 7.13 1.01 27.13
CA THR A 47 5.93 1.73 27.58
C THR A 47 6.11 3.22 27.42
N PHE A 48 5.09 3.89 26.92
CA PHE A 48 5.01 5.35 27.00
C PHE A 48 4.62 5.78 28.42
N THR A 49 5.25 6.84 28.90
CA THR A 49 4.74 7.60 30.05
C THR A 49 3.53 8.44 29.63
N PRO A 50 2.69 8.92 30.56
CA PRO A 50 1.61 9.85 30.24
C PRO A 50 2.11 11.10 29.50
N GLU A 51 3.31 11.59 29.85
CA GLU A 51 3.97 12.71 29.20
C GLU A 51 4.34 12.39 27.75
N ASP A 52 4.88 11.19 27.47
CA ASP A 52 5.18 10.76 26.10
C ASP A 52 3.91 10.62 25.25
N VAL A 53 2.82 10.07 25.83
CA VAL A 53 1.53 9.96 25.13
C VAL A 53 1.00 11.34 24.76
N ALA A 54 1.05 12.30 25.70
CA ALA A 54 0.62 13.67 25.45
C ALA A 54 1.48 14.37 24.38
N LEU A 55 2.77 14.04 24.30
CA LEU A 55 3.68 14.60 23.29
C LEU A 55 3.41 14.05 21.89
N VAL A 56 3.14 12.76 21.75
CA VAL A 56 3.03 12.08 20.45
C VAL A 56 1.62 12.13 19.87
N LYS A 57 0.59 12.08 20.70
CA LYS A 57 -0.80 12.09 20.24
C LYS A 57 -1.12 13.37 19.49
N GLY A 58 -1.63 13.25 18.26
CA GLY A 58 -1.99 14.38 17.41
C GLY A 58 -0.78 15.10 16.78
N SER A 59 0.41 14.51 16.81
CA SER A 59 1.65 15.11 16.29
C SER A 59 1.81 15.06 14.75
N ALA A 60 0.74 14.77 14.00
CA ALA A 60 0.76 14.71 12.55
C ALA A 60 -0.49 15.36 11.93
N ASP A 61 -0.27 16.17 10.89
CA ASP A 61 -1.34 16.89 10.19
C ASP A 61 -2.12 16.04 9.18
N PHE A 62 -1.53 14.95 8.72
CA PHE A 62 -2.11 14.03 7.73
C PHE A 62 -1.53 12.63 7.88
N PHE A 63 -2.25 11.65 7.37
CA PHE A 63 -1.85 10.25 7.34
C PHE A 63 -1.09 9.94 6.04
N ALA A 64 0.17 9.53 6.13
CA ALA A 64 0.96 9.08 4.99
C ALA A 64 0.95 7.55 4.89
N LEU A 65 0.61 7.00 3.73
CA LEU A 65 0.46 5.55 3.53
C LEU A 65 1.26 5.06 2.33
N ASN A 66 2.10 4.06 2.57
CA ASN A 66 2.68 3.22 1.53
C ASN A 66 1.90 1.90 1.47
N HIS A 67 1.43 1.50 0.29
CA HIS A 67 0.72 0.24 0.12
C HIS A 67 1.05 -0.42 -1.21
N TYR A 68 1.24 -1.75 -1.20
CA TYR A 68 1.71 -2.49 -2.37
C TYR A 68 0.97 -3.81 -2.64
N SER A 69 0.56 -4.53 -1.60
CA SER A 69 0.05 -5.90 -1.71
C SER A 69 -0.76 -6.25 -0.47
N SER A 70 -1.52 -7.35 -0.55
CA SER A 70 -2.24 -7.94 0.57
C SER A 70 -1.73 -9.34 0.93
N TYR A 71 -2.14 -9.81 2.11
CA TYR A 71 -1.91 -11.16 2.61
C TYR A 71 -3.24 -11.77 3.08
N LEU A 72 -3.37 -13.08 2.92
CA LEU A 72 -4.33 -13.86 3.69
C LEU A 72 -3.74 -14.10 5.07
N ALA A 73 -4.55 -13.98 6.11
CA ALA A 73 -4.15 -14.23 7.49
C ALA A 73 -5.01 -15.36 8.07
N THR A 74 -4.37 -16.43 8.50
CA THR A 74 -5.02 -17.51 9.25
C THR A 74 -4.47 -17.60 10.67
N PRO A 75 -5.28 -18.02 11.66
CA PRO A 75 -4.78 -18.32 12.99
C PRO A 75 -3.56 -19.24 12.90
N GLN A 76 -2.48 -18.86 13.57
CA GLN A 76 -1.33 -19.75 13.65
C GLN A 76 -1.64 -20.94 14.58
N PRO A 77 -1.40 -22.19 14.15
CA PRO A 77 -1.54 -23.35 15.02
C PRO A 77 -0.57 -23.27 16.21
N ASP A 78 -1.01 -23.67 17.40
CA ASP A 78 -0.13 -23.87 18.56
C ASP A 78 0.47 -25.29 18.51
N ASP A 79 1.36 -25.52 17.55
CA ASP A 79 2.04 -26.80 17.33
C ASP A 79 3.37 -26.93 18.09
N GLY A 80 3.70 -25.95 18.94
CA GLY A 80 4.96 -25.91 19.67
C GLY A 80 6.19 -25.54 18.83
N GLY A 81 6.10 -25.54 17.49
CA GLY A 81 7.24 -25.39 16.57
C GLY A 81 7.90 -24.02 16.57
N ARG A 82 7.24 -23.00 17.15
CA ARG A 82 7.80 -21.65 17.35
C ARG A 82 7.79 -21.19 18.80
N ARG A 83 7.51 -22.08 19.77
CA ARG A 83 7.63 -21.73 21.19
C ARG A 83 9.08 -21.34 21.47
N GLY A 84 9.28 -20.15 22.05
CA GLY A 84 10.61 -19.59 22.33
C GLY A 84 11.26 -18.80 21.19
N VAL A 85 10.64 -18.71 20.00
CA VAL A 85 11.14 -17.82 18.93
C VAL A 85 10.55 -16.43 19.13
N THR A 86 11.32 -15.53 19.72
CA THR A 86 10.92 -14.12 19.89
C THR A 86 10.91 -13.40 18.54
N SER A 87 9.74 -12.97 18.06
CA SER A 87 9.62 -12.09 16.89
C SER A 87 8.27 -11.38 16.88
N ARG A 88 8.19 -10.23 16.19
CA ARG A 88 6.92 -9.52 15.95
C ARG A 88 5.88 -10.45 15.31
N ASP A 89 6.28 -11.20 14.28
CA ASP A 89 5.34 -12.03 13.54
C ASP A 89 4.74 -13.16 14.40
N ASN A 90 5.51 -13.72 15.34
CA ASN A 90 4.97 -14.67 16.32
C ASN A 90 4.08 -13.99 17.38
N ASP A 91 4.36 -12.72 17.74
CA ASP A 91 3.48 -11.96 18.62
C ASP A 91 2.09 -11.75 17.99
N ILE A 92 2.02 -11.46 16.68
CA ILE A 92 0.75 -11.34 15.94
C ILE A 92 -0.06 -12.64 16.02
N GLY A 93 0.61 -13.79 15.90
CA GLY A 93 -0.03 -15.11 16.00
C GLY A 93 -0.89 -15.47 14.78
N VAL A 94 -0.49 -15.00 13.60
CA VAL A 94 -1.11 -15.38 12.32
C VAL A 94 -0.08 -15.90 11.34
N LEU A 95 -0.49 -16.87 10.51
CA LEU A 95 0.24 -17.23 9.31
C LEU A 95 -0.19 -16.32 8.18
N LYS A 96 0.77 -15.60 7.60
CA LYS A 96 0.57 -14.77 6.42
C LYS A 96 0.86 -15.59 5.17
N THR A 97 -0.15 -15.81 4.34
CA THR A 97 -0.01 -16.47 3.04
C THR A 97 -0.51 -15.56 1.94
N LYS A 98 -0.31 -15.96 0.68
CA LYS A 98 -0.88 -15.29 -0.48
C LYS A 98 -1.64 -16.31 -1.31
N ASP A 99 -2.73 -15.90 -1.92
CA ASP A 99 -3.42 -16.76 -2.87
C ASP A 99 -2.50 -16.96 -4.10
N PRO A 100 -2.17 -18.20 -4.48
CA PRO A 100 -1.35 -18.46 -5.66
C PRO A 100 -1.98 -17.94 -6.96
N LYS A 101 -3.30 -17.75 -6.99
CA LYS A 101 -4.03 -17.20 -8.15
C LYS A 101 -3.84 -15.69 -8.31
N TRP A 102 -3.39 -14.97 -7.28
CA TRP A 102 -3.15 -13.54 -7.42
C TRP A 102 -1.97 -13.27 -8.36
N PRO A 103 -2.11 -12.34 -9.32
CA PRO A 103 -1.03 -11.98 -10.23
C PRO A 103 0.22 -11.53 -9.46
N GLY A 104 1.37 -12.06 -9.86
CA GLY A 104 2.67 -11.73 -9.27
C GLY A 104 3.36 -10.55 -9.96
N SER A 105 4.45 -10.13 -9.35
CA SER A 105 5.40 -9.17 -9.90
C SER A 105 6.80 -9.79 -9.97
N ALA A 106 7.83 -9.01 -10.27
CA ALA A 106 9.22 -9.48 -10.22
C ALA A 106 9.70 -9.84 -8.79
N VAL A 107 8.95 -9.48 -7.74
CA VAL A 107 9.26 -9.81 -6.35
C VAL A 107 8.20 -10.69 -5.70
N TYR A 108 8.63 -11.68 -4.92
CA TYR A 108 7.75 -12.69 -4.31
C TYR A 108 6.75 -12.08 -3.30
N TRP A 109 7.12 -10.96 -2.68
CA TRP A 109 6.32 -10.35 -1.63
C TRP A 109 5.16 -9.50 -2.16
N LEU A 110 5.18 -9.12 -3.44
CA LEU A 110 4.19 -8.24 -4.06
C LEU A 110 3.28 -9.03 -5.01
N LYS A 111 2.01 -9.11 -4.64
CA LYS A 111 0.91 -9.59 -5.47
C LYS A 111 -0.06 -8.45 -5.77
N THR A 112 -0.65 -8.46 -6.96
CA THR A 112 -1.63 -7.45 -7.37
C THR A 112 -2.98 -7.75 -6.71
N VAL A 113 -3.33 -6.98 -5.67
CA VAL A 113 -4.59 -7.14 -4.92
C VAL A 113 -5.25 -5.78 -4.66
N PRO A 114 -5.81 -5.12 -5.69
CA PRO A 114 -6.30 -3.75 -5.58
C PRO A 114 -7.42 -3.58 -4.54
N TRP A 115 -8.38 -4.51 -4.46
CA TRP A 115 -9.47 -4.43 -3.49
C TRP A 115 -8.98 -4.44 -2.03
N GLY A 116 -7.78 -4.98 -1.77
CA GLY A 116 -7.15 -4.94 -0.45
C GLY A 116 -6.69 -3.53 -0.07
N PHE A 117 -6.32 -2.72 -1.05
CA PHE A 117 -5.99 -1.31 -0.87
C PHE A 117 -7.19 -0.50 -0.41
N ARG A 118 -8.35 -0.65 -1.07
CA ARG A 118 -9.60 -0.03 -0.64
C ARG A 118 -9.97 -0.44 0.79
N LYS A 119 -9.89 -1.75 1.11
CA LYS A 119 -10.12 -2.24 2.47
C LYS A 119 -9.22 -1.57 3.50
N LEU A 120 -7.96 -1.33 3.17
CA LEU A 120 -7.03 -0.65 4.06
C LEU A 120 -7.40 0.83 4.25
N LEU A 121 -7.72 1.55 3.19
CA LEU A 121 -8.13 2.96 3.27
C LEU A 121 -9.39 3.11 4.15
N VAL A 122 -10.38 2.25 3.95
CA VAL A 122 -11.59 2.19 4.78
C VAL A 122 -11.26 1.85 6.24
N TRP A 123 -10.32 0.93 6.48
CA TRP A 123 -9.87 0.61 7.83
C TRP A 123 -9.22 1.84 8.51
N VAL A 124 -8.35 2.57 7.81
CA VAL A 124 -7.75 3.81 8.36
C VAL A 124 -8.82 4.85 8.66
N ARG A 125 -9.79 5.05 7.76
CA ARG A 125 -10.95 5.92 7.96
C ARG A 125 -11.67 5.60 9.27
N ASP A 126 -12.04 4.33 9.44
CA ASP A 126 -12.86 3.89 10.57
C ASP A 126 -12.09 3.90 11.89
N GLN A 127 -10.79 3.59 11.88
CA GLN A 127 -10.00 3.49 13.11
C GLN A 127 -9.45 4.83 13.61
N TYR A 128 -9.26 5.81 12.72
CA TYR A 128 -8.53 7.03 13.05
C TYR A 128 -9.29 8.31 12.71
N GLY A 129 -10.62 8.24 12.56
CA GLY A 129 -11.47 9.41 12.39
C GLY A 129 -11.36 10.08 11.02
N ASN A 130 -11.12 9.30 9.96
CA ASN A 130 -10.99 9.78 8.57
C ASN A 130 -10.00 10.95 8.40
N PRO A 131 -8.72 10.77 8.79
CA PRO A 131 -7.73 11.84 8.66
C PRO A 131 -7.46 12.14 7.19
N PRO A 132 -7.03 13.38 6.84
CA PRO A 132 -6.50 13.67 5.52
C PRO A 132 -5.40 12.67 5.18
N LEU A 133 -5.53 11.96 4.06
CA LEU A 133 -4.63 10.87 3.71
C LEU A 133 -3.90 11.14 2.40
N TYR A 134 -2.60 10.85 2.38
CA TYR A 134 -1.78 10.84 1.18
C TYR A 134 -1.17 9.46 0.98
N VAL A 135 -1.39 8.90 -0.20
CA VAL A 135 -0.76 7.64 -0.61
C VAL A 135 0.62 8.00 -1.13
N THR A 136 1.63 7.87 -0.28
CA THR A 136 3.01 8.32 -0.56
C THR A 136 3.79 7.32 -1.41
N GLU A 137 3.39 6.05 -1.42
CA GLU A 137 3.89 5.05 -2.35
C GLU A 137 2.83 4.00 -2.71
N ASN A 138 2.74 3.72 -4.01
CA ASN A 138 2.07 2.55 -4.57
C ASN A 138 2.73 2.21 -5.92
N GLY A 139 3.07 0.94 -6.16
CA GLY A 139 3.93 0.60 -7.30
C GLY A 139 3.99 -0.88 -7.64
N PHE A 140 4.59 -1.17 -8.80
CA PHE A 140 4.75 -2.53 -9.32
C PHE A 140 6.17 -2.76 -9.83
N ALA A 141 6.73 -3.91 -9.43
CA ALA A 141 8.05 -4.37 -9.79
C ALA A 141 8.04 -5.23 -11.06
N ASP A 142 8.91 -4.90 -12.02
CA ASP A 142 9.21 -5.73 -13.16
C ASP A 142 10.74 -5.88 -13.35
N ARG A 143 11.18 -6.34 -14.52
CA ARG A 143 12.60 -6.57 -14.84
C ARG A 143 13.15 -5.59 -15.88
N GLY A 144 12.47 -4.46 -16.09
CA GLY A 144 12.94 -3.37 -16.97
C GLY A 144 12.26 -3.32 -18.33
N GLU A 145 11.09 -3.93 -18.46
CA GLU A 145 10.27 -3.89 -19.66
C GLU A 145 9.87 -2.44 -19.99
N ILE A 146 10.02 -2.02 -21.26
CA ILE A 146 9.50 -0.73 -21.73
C ILE A 146 7.97 -0.82 -21.95
N HIS A 147 7.52 -1.97 -22.46
CA HIS A 147 6.12 -2.35 -22.61
C HIS A 147 5.63 -3.05 -21.34
N ASP A 148 5.46 -2.29 -20.27
CA ASP A 148 5.24 -2.75 -18.90
C ASP A 148 3.75 -2.94 -18.55
N THR A 149 3.08 -3.82 -19.29
CA THR A 149 1.63 -4.06 -19.16
C THR A 149 1.21 -4.42 -17.73
N GLY A 150 2.00 -5.24 -17.01
CA GLY A 150 1.71 -5.58 -15.61
C GLY A 150 1.69 -4.36 -14.68
N ARG A 151 2.56 -3.36 -14.92
CA ARG A 151 2.55 -2.09 -14.17
C ARG A 151 1.34 -1.24 -14.53
N GLN A 152 0.94 -1.20 -15.79
CA GLN A 152 -0.26 -0.50 -16.24
C GLN A 152 -1.54 -1.08 -15.62
N GLU A 153 -1.70 -2.40 -15.66
CA GLU A 153 -2.83 -3.11 -15.05
C GLU A 153 -2.89 -2.90 -13.54
N TYR A 154 -1.74 -2.99 -12.86
CA TYR A 154 -1.62 -2.69 -11.44
C TYR A 154 -2.10 -1.26 -11.15
N LEU A 155 -1.53 -0.27 -11.85
CA LEU A 155 -1.84 1.14 -11.63
C LEU A 155 -3.34 1.42 -11.84
N MET A 156 -3.94 0.92 -12.92
CA MET A 156 -5.36 1.11 -13.20
C MET A 156 -6.25 0.49 -12.12
N GLY A 157 -5.96 -0.75 -11.71
CA GLY A 157 -6.74 -1.42 -10.66
C GLY A 157 -6.67 -0.71 -9.32
N TYR A 158 -5.48 -0.25 -8.93
CA TYR A 158 -5.30 0.45 -7.65
C TYR A 158 -5.92 1.86 -7.65
N LEU A 159 -5.85 2.59 -8.76
CA LEU A 159 -6.52 3.88 -8.89
C LEU A 159 -8.05 3.74 -8.94
N GLU A 160 -8.58 2.65 -9.51
CA GLU A 160 -10.02 2.36 -9.47
C GLU A 160 -10.49 2.14 -8.02
N GLU A 161 -9.75 1.36 -7.25
CA GLU A 161 -10.05 1.11 -5.84
C GLU A 161 -9.82 2.33 -4.95
N LEU A 162 -8.86 3.21 -5.31
CA LEU A 162 -8.68 4.53 -4.69
C LEU A 162 -9.92 5.41 -4.89
N LEU A 163 -10.41 5.51 -6.13
CA LEU A 163 -11.58 6.31 -6.46
C LEU A 163 -12.84 5.75 -5.79
N ASN A 164 -12.98 4.43 -5.73
CA ASN A 164 -14.05 3.79 -4.97
C ASN A 164 -13.97 4.12 -3.47
N ALA A 165 -12.77 4.10 -2.87
CA ALA A 165 -12.59 4.48 -1.48
C ALA A 165 -12.99 5.96 -1.23
N ILE A 166 -12.66 6.86 -2.16
CA ILE A 166 -13.01 8.29 -2.05
C ILE A 166 -14.52 8.49 -2.24
N HIS A 167 -15.08 7.99 -3.35
CA HIS A 167 -16.42 8.35 -3.79
C HIS A 167 -17.52 7.47 -3.20
N ALA A 168 -17.27 6.17 -3.04
CA ALA A 168 -18.27 5.25 -2.50
C ALA A 168 -18.14 5.09 -0.98
N ASP A 169 -16.91 5.17 -0.44
CA ASP A 169 -16.68 5.01 0.99
C ASP A 169 -16.37 6.32 1.73
N GLY A 170 -16.17 7.45 1.06
CA GLY A 170 -15.96 8.74 1.73
C GLY A 170 -14.63 8.87 2.48
N CYS A 171 -13.59 8.13 2.08
CA CYS A 171 -12.24 8.30 2.60
C CYS A 171 -11.65 9.66 2.12
N ASP A 172 -11.08 10.45 3.03
CA ASP A 172 -10.45 11.75 2.72
C ASP A 172 -9.03 11.58 2.14
N VAL A 173 -8.94 10.99 0.95
CA VAL A 173 -7.66 10.81 0.25
C VAL A 173 -7.39 12.01 -0.66
N ARG A 174 -6.30 12.72 -0.40
CA ARG A 174 -5.97 14.01 -1.03
C ARG A 174 -4.83 13.95 -2.03
N GLY A 175 -4.05 12.87 -2.04
CA GLY A 175 -2.97 12.69 -3.00
C GLY A 175 -2.52 11.24 -3.15
N TYR A 176 -1.90 10.98 -4.31
CA TYR A 176 -1.38 9.68 -4.69
C TYR A 176 -0.06 9.84 -5.44
N MET A 177 0.96 9.14 -4.99
CA MET A 177 2.31 9.15 -5.54
C MET A 177 2.70 7.73 -5.94
N THR A 178 3.03 7.56 -7.21
CA THR A 178 3.52 6.27 -7.74
C THR A 178 4.95 6.02 -7.27
N TRP A 179 5.22 4.82 -6.76
CA TRP A 179 6.58 4.33 -6.61
C TRP A 179 6.96 3.52 -7.87
N SER A 180 7.87 4.00 -8.72
CA SER A 180 8.64 5.25 -8.58
C SER A 180 8.74 6.00 -9.89
N LEU A 181 9.26 7.23 -9.81
CA LEU A 181 9.50 8.04 -11.00
C LEU A 181 10.52 7.36 -11.93
N LEU A 182 11.60 6.83 -11.35
CA LEU A 182 12.76 6.28 -12.05
C LEU A 182 13.10 4.89 -11.52
N ASP A 183 13.54 4.02 -12.42
CA ASP A 183 14.25 2.81 -12.03
C ASP A 183 15.44 3.21 -11.14
N ASN A 184 15.56 2.56 -9.98
CA ASN A 184 16.50 2.95 -8.94
C ASN A 184 17.10 1.72 -8.23
N PHE A 185 17.90 1.95 -7.21
CA PHE A 185 18.52 0.89 -6.41
C PHE A 185 17.52 0.36 -5.37
N GLU A 186 16.93 -0.80 -5.64
CA GLU A 186 15.92 -1.43 -4.80
C GLU A 186 16.58 -2.25 -3.68
N TRP A 187 17.23 -1.54 -2.75
CA TRP A 187 17.75 -2.11 -1.49
C TRP A 187 18.59 -3.39 -1.70
N THR A 188 18.16 -4.51 -1.12
CA THR A 188 18.86 -5.80 -1.21
C THR A 188 18.74 -6.46 -2.58
N ASP A 189 17.77 -6.06 -3.40
CA ASP A 189 17.59 -6.54 -4.77
C ASP A 189 18.46 -5.74 -5.78
N GLY A 190 19.05 -4.62 -5.34
CA GLY A 190 19.91 -3.77 -6.16
C GLY A 190 19.18 -3.27 -7.40
N TYR A 191 19.79 -3.41 -8.59
CA TYR A 191 19.18 -2.99 -9.86
C TYR A 191 18.50 -4.15 -10.62
N GLN A 192 18.23 -5.29 -9.95
CA GLN A 192 17.61 -6.46 -10.59
C GLN A 192 16.08 -6.41 -10.61
N VAL A 193 15.50 -5.54 -9.79
CA VAL A 193 14.06 -5.32 -9.63
C VAL A 193 13.79 -3.85 -9.84
N LEU A 194 12.83 -3.54 -10.72
CA LEU A 194 12.65 -2.20 -11.24
C LEU A 194 11.20 -1.73 -11.02
N PHE A 195 11.03 -0.62 -10.32
CA PHE A 195 9.72 -0.02 -9.99
C PHE A 195 9.38 1.22 -10.81
N GLY A 196 10.36 1.77 -11.52
CA GLY A 196 10.24 3.07 -12.16
C GLY A 196 9.30 3.06 -13.35
N MET A 197 8.56 4.16 -13.52
CA MET A 197 7.87 4.47 -14.77
C MET A 197 8.84 4.91 -15.87
N HIS A 198 10.08 5.27 -15.53
CA HIS A 198 11.14 5.53 -16.49
C HIS A 198 12.29 4.55 -16.28
N ALA A 199 12.64 3.85 -17.36
CA ALA A 199 13.84 3.03 -17.40
C ALA A 199 15.09 3.89 -17.28
N VAL A 200 16.07 3.43 -16.52
CA VAL A 200 17.39 4.08 -16.38
C VAL A 200 18.46 3.15 -16.92
N ASN A 201 19.29 3.64 -17.84
CA ASN A 201 20.45 2.87 -18.28
C ASN A 201 21.57 2.97 -17.22
N PHE A 202 21.73 1.92 -16.40
CA PHE A 202 22.73 1.89 -15.34
C PHE A 202 24.17 1.61 -15.82
N THR A 203 24.35 1.11 -17.06
CA THR A 203 25.68 0.86 -17.62
C THR A 203 26.28 2.10 -18.27
N ASP A 204 25.45 3.01 -18.75
CA ASP A 204 25.86 4.31 -19.27
C ASP A 204 26.10 5.33 -18.14
N PRO A 205 27.31 5.90 -17.97
CA PRO A 205 27.60 6.94 -16.98
C PRO A 205 26.65 8.15 -17.01
N ALA A 206 26.07 8.49 -18.17
CA ALA A 206 25.12 9.59 -18.31
C ALA A 206 23.73 9.28 -17.69
N ARG A 207 23.44 8.01 -17.38
CA ARG A 207 22.17 7.53 -16.81
C ARG A 207 20.94 8.07 -17.59
N PRO A 208 20.87 7.91 -18.92
CA PRO A 208 19.71 8.35 -19.67
C PRO A 208 18.43 7.67 -19.17
N ARG A 209 17.31 8.41 -19.23
CA ARG A 209 16.00 7.96 -18.79
C ARG A 209 15.06 7.82 -19.99
N THR A 210 14.40 6.67 -20.09
CA THR A 210 13.45 6.37 -21.17
C THR A 210 12.08 6.12 -20.56
N PRO A 211 11.02 6.86 -20.96
CA PRO A 211 9.68 6.61 -20.45
C PRO A 211 9.20 5.22 -20.85
N LYS A 212 8.67 4.46 -19.89
CA LYS A 212 7.92 3.23 -20.15
C LYS A 212 6.48 3.57 -20.54
N GLU A 213 5.72 2.59 -21.01
CA GLU A 213 4.31 2.79 -21.34
C GLU A 213 3.48 3.23 -20.14
N SER A 214 3.78 2.74 -18.93
CA SER A 214 3.15 3.22 -17.69
C SER A 214 3.34 4.72 -17.45
N ALA A 215 4.48 5.32 -17.82
CA ALA A 215 4.66 6.77 -17.74
C ALA A 215 3.71 7.51 -18.67
N THR A 216 3.50 6.98 -19.88
CA THR A 216 2.57 7.55 -20.87
C THR A 216 1.13 7.45 -20.36
N LEU A 217 0.73 6.28 -19.84
CA LEU A 217 -0.55 6.08 -19.19
C LEU A 217 -0.74 7.06 -18.03
N PHE A 218 0.23 7.16 -17.11
CA PHE A 218 0.11 8.04 -15.94
C PHE A 218 0.01 9.52 -16.34
N LYS A 219 0.79 9.96 -17.34
CA LYS A 219 0.66 11.30 -17.94
C LYS A 219 -0.75 11.57 -18.46
N GLN A 220 -1.34 10.58 -19.12
CA GLN A 220 -2.68 10.70 -19.66
C GLN A 220 -3.74 10.77 -18.54
N LEU A 221 -3.68 9.87 -17.56
CA LEU A 221 -4.58 9.87 -16.40
C LEU A 221 -4.56 11.20 -15.64
N THR A 222 -3.36 11.73 -15.40
CA THR A 222 -3.19 13.02 -14.71
C THR A 222 -3.67 14.20 -15.55
N SER A 223 -3.54 14.13 -16.88
CA SER A 223 -4.03 15.16 -17.80
C SER A 223 -5.55 15.12 -17.98
N THR A 224 -6.16 13.93 -18.01
CA THR A 224 -7.61 13.76 -18.22
C THR A 224 -8.40 13.78 -16.91
N ARG A 225 -7.73 13.58 -15.77
CA ARG A 225 -8.33 13.52 -14.43
C ARG A 225 -9.43 12.46 -14.31
N ARG A 226 -9.35 11.40 -15.11
CA ARG A 226 -10.29 10.26 -15.11
C ARG A 226 -9.58 8.97 -15.48
N LEU A 227 -10.14 7.85 -15.04
CA LEU A 227 -9.77 6.54 -15.57
C LEU A 227 -10.32 6.35 -16.99
N PRO A 228 -9.69 5.51 -17.82
CA PRO A 228 -10.22 5.12 -19.11
C PRO A 228 -11.49 4.27 -18.92
N THR A 229 -12.44 4.35 -19.84
CA THR A 229 -13.60 3.45 -19.88
C THR A 229 -13.15 2.01 -20.13
N THR A 230 -14.00 1.01 -19.88
CA THR A 230 -13.68 -0.40 -20.16
C THR A 230 -13.22 -0.61 -21.61
N GLU A 231 -13.90 0.01 -22.57
CA GLU A 231 -13.53 -0.04 -23.99
C GLU A 231 -12.15 0.58 -24.25
N GLU A 232 -11.86 1.75 -23.65
CA GLU A 232 -10.55 2.41 -23.76
C GLU A 232 -9.44 1.56 -23.09
N LYS A 233 -9.74 0.92 -21.95
CA LYS A 233 -8.82 0.00 -21.26
C LYS A 233 -8.50 -1.20 -22.16
N GLU A 234 -9.51 -1.88 -22.71
CA GLU A 234 -9.29 -3.03 -23.58
C GLU A 234 -8.57 -2.67 -24.89
N MET A 235 -8.85 -1.49 -25.45
CA MET A 235 -8.14 -1.00 -26.63
C MET A 235 -6.68 -0.70 -26.29
N CYS A 236 -6.42 -0.09 -25.13
CA CYS A 236 -5.06 0.20 -24.68
C CYS A 236 -4.25 -1.08 -24.44
N LEU A 237 -4.80 -2.05 -23.69
CA LEU A 237 -4.12 -3.31 -23.38
C LEU A 237 -3.86 -4.16 -24.64
N ARG A 238 -4.71 -4.04 -25.67
CA ARG A 238 -4.53 -4.74 -26.95
C ARG A 238 -3.55 -4.06 -27.91
N SER A 239 -3.44 -2.73 -27.86
CA SER A 239 -2.68 -1.95 -28.85
C SER A 239 -1.36 -1.37 -28.31
N GLY A 240 -1.13 -1.42 -26.99
CA GLY A 240 -0.02 -0.71 -26.33
C GLY A 240 -0.19 0.81 -26.31
N ILE A 241 -1.31 1.33 -26.82
CA ILE A 241 -1.55 2.77 -27.00
C ILE A 241 -2.85 3.15 -26.30
N CYS A 242 -2.74 3.77 -25.14
CA CYS A 242 -3.87 4.38 -24.46
C CYS A 242 -4.24 5.71 -25.16
N HIS A 243 -5.39 5.75 -25.82
CA HIS A 243 -6.02 7.00 -26.25
C HIS A 243 -7.36 7.14 -25.53
N THR A 244 -7.42 8.06 -24.58
CA THR A 244 -8.68 8.53 -24.00
C THR A 244 -9.09 9.72 -24.82
N ARG A 245 -10.30 9.67 -25.40
CA ARG A 245 -10.83 10.88 -26.04
C ARG A 245 -10.98 11.94 -24.93
N ARG A 246 -10.46 13.14 -25.17
CA ARG A 246 -10.82 14.29 -24.32
C ARG A 246 -12.34 14.42 -24.37
N PRO A 247 -13.03 14.61 -23.22
CA PRO A 247 -14.44 14.95 -23.26
C PRO A 247 -14.62 16.19 -24.13
N ASP A 248 -15.60 16.18 -25.04
CA ASP A 248 -15.96 17.40 -25.78
C ASP A 248 -16.49 18.40 -24.74
N PRO A 249 -15.90 19.60 -24.60
CA PRO A 249 -16.41 20.62 -23.69
C PRO A 249 -17.84 21.07 -24.01
N ARG A 250 -18.44 20.59 -25.11
CA ARG A 250 -19.83 20.84 -25.52
C ARG A 250 -20.79 19.67 -25.31
N ALA A 251 -20.33 18.54 -24.76
CA ALA A 251 -21.23 17.44 -24.42
C ALA A 251 -22.04 17.82 -23.17
N VAL A 252 -23.34 18.09 -23.37
CA VAL A 252 -24.30 18.34 -22.29
C VAL A 252 -24.50 17.04 -21.51
N ASP A 253 -24.34 17.13 -20.20
CA ASP A 253 -24.59 16.04 -19.26
C ASP A 253 -26.11 15.76 -19.23
N THR A 254 -26.53 14.58 -19.70
CA THR A 254 -27.95 14.21 -19.75
C THR A 254 -28.37 13.25 -18.65
N ASN A 255 -27.60 13.10 -17.57
CA ASN A 255 -27.97 12.22 -16.46
C ASN A 255 -27.95 12.96 -15.12
N GLU A 256 -28.95 13.82 -14.92
CA GLU A 256 -29.54 14.05 -13.59
C GLU A 256 -30.55 12.93 -13.31
N VAL A 257 -30.21 12.02 -12.38
CA VAL A 257 -31.12 11.37 -11.42
C VAL A 257 -30.35 11.13 -10.12
#